data_AF-A0A667HUX0-F1
#
_entry.id   AF-A0A667HUX0-F1
#
_cell.length_a   1.000
_cell.length_b   1.000
_cell.length_c   1.000
_cell.angle_alpha   90.00
_cell.angle_beta   90.00
_cell.angle_gamma   90.00
#
_symmetry.space_group_name_H-M   'P 1'
#
loop_
_entity.id
_entity.type
_entity.pdbx_description
1 polymer ?
#
loop_
_entity_poly.entity_id
_entity_poly.type
_entity_poly.pdbx_seq_one_letter_code
_entity_poly.pdbx_strand_id
1 'polypeptide(L)'
;MEMQPREQAATESPDSGGGEGRPPQVAGAQEARPEDRLTLLLRLRAQTKQQLLEYKSMLDASEEKTPEQIMQDKQIEAKIEDLENEIEEVKTAFEIKKLALHRMQLSAALKRNLEKINPQTSVLMDNMKHILKLNKLIMKSQQESWDLEEKLLDVRKKRLQLKQASESKLLEIQTEKNKQKDDLAIMENSDKIKTVQQNLQTEIQVTTVIQHVFQVVKPHTPLIRFPDRRDNPKPNVSEVLRSAGLPSHSSSISQHSKGSKSPDLLMHQGPPDTAEIIKTLPQKYRRKLVSQEEMEFIQRGGPE
;
A
#
# COMPACT_ATOMS: atom_id res chain seq x y z
N MET A 1 60.16 52.42 -17.48
CA MET A 1 60.98 52.48 -16.26
C MET A 1 60.45 51.36 -15.37
N GLU A 2 60.98 50.12 -15.40
CA GLU A 2 62.38 49.67 -15.22
C GLU A 2 62.69 49.40 -13.73
N MET A 3 63.70 48.54 -13.49
CA MET A 3 64.34 48.17 -12.21
C MET A 3 63.77 46.99 -11.41
N GLN A 4 64.46 45.84 -11.51
CA GLN A 4 64.78 44.98 -10.36
C GLN A 4 65.98 45.56 -9.57
N PRO A 5 66.23 45.11 -8.33
CA PRO A 5 67.42 44.27 -8.04
C PRO A 5 67.08 43.06 -7.09
N ARG A 6 67.82 41.95 -6.99
CA ARG A 6 69.21 41.72 -6.46
C ARG A 6 69.40 42.28 -5.03
N GLU A 7 70.09 41.63 -4.07
CA GLU A 7 71.17 40.63 -4.17
C GLU A 7 71.37 39.79 -2.86
N GLN A 8 71.80 38.52 -3.03
CA GLN A 8 72.80 37.70 -2.31
C GLN A 8 73.08 37.77 -0.77
N ALA A 9 73.35 36.57 -0.22
CA ALA A 9 74.45 36.30 0.73
C ALA A 9 74.93 34.83 0.57
N ALA A 10 76.22 34.54 0.77
CA ALA A 10 76.82 33.21 0.58
C ALA A 10 78.02 32.94 1.51
N THR A 11 78.23 31.67 1.87
CA THR A 11 79.38 31.05 2.58
C THR A 11 79.11 29.52 2.63
N GLU A 12 80.06 28.57 2.68
CA GLU A 12 81.51 28.45 2.37
C GLU A 12 81.87 26.93 2.30
N SER A 13 83.08 26.53 1.87
CA SER A 13 83.49 25.11 1.75
C SER A 13 84.98 24.83 2.04
N PRO A 14 85.33 23.60 2.50
CA PRO A 14 86.51 22.82 2.02
C PRO A 14 86.19 21.28 1.90
N ASP A 15 86.77 20.40 1.06
CA ASP A 15 88.18 20.01 0.73
C ASP A 15 88.83 19.05 1.80
N SER A 16 89.53 17.92 1.52
CA SER A 16 90.07 17.30 0.28
C SER A 16 90.33 15.77 0.34
N GLY A 17 90.69 15.13 -0.80
CA GLY A 17 91.45 13.84 -0.93
C GLY A 17 90.66 12.51 -1.05
N GLY A 18 91.10 11.47 -1.78
CA GLY A 18 92.21 11.34 -2.75
C GLY A 18 92.56 9.88 -3.14
N GLY A 19 92.89 9.63 -4.42
CA GLY A 19 93.73 8.52 -4.90
C GLY A 19 93.13 7.11 -5.14
N GLU A 20 93.02 6.69 -6.40
CA GLU A 20 92.96 5.26 -6.79
C GLU A 20 94.07 4.91 -7.79
N GLY A 21 94.76 3.78 -7.54
CA GLY A 21 95.78 3.22 -8.42
C GLY A 21 95.27 2.00 -9.19
N ARG A 22 95.64 1.90 -10.48
CA ARG A 22 95.36 0.74 -11.36
C ARG A 22 96.35 -0.41 -11.08
N PRO A 23 96.00 -1.70 -11.30
CA PRO A 23 96.23 -2.36 -12.59
C PRO A 23 95.09 -3.37 -12.97
N PRO A 24 95.25 -4.44 -13.80
CA PRO A 24 94.93 -4.34 -15.22
C PRO A 24 93.93 -5.38 -15.80
N GLN A 25 93.62 -5.16 -17.09
CA GLN A 25 92.87 -5.95 -18.10
C GLN A 25 92.79 -7.50 -17.94
N VAL A 26 91.67 -8.11 -18.37
CA VAL A 26 91.59 -9.06 -19.52
C VAL A 26 90.17 -9.05 -20.15
N ALA A 27 90.11 -9.24 -21.46
CA ALA A 27 88.97 -9.15 -22.40
C ALA A 27 87.72 -10.04 -22.14
N GLY A 28 86.57 -9.64 -22.71
CA GLY A 28 85.46 -10.57 -22.97
C GLY A 28 84.01 -10.05 -22.93
N ALA A 29 83.70 -8.81 -23.33
CA ALA A 29 82.32 -8.29 -23.35
C ALA A 29 81.77 -8.15 -24.78
N GLN A 30 80.83 -9.03 -25.14
CA GLN A 30 80.12 -8.98 -26.43
C GLN A 30 79.04 -7.90 -26.36
N GLU A 31 79.13 -6.88 -27.21
CA GLU A 31 78.31 -5.67 -27.10
C GLU A 31 76.84 -5.95 -27.49
N ALA A 32 75.96 -6.06 -26.49
CA ALA A 32 74.55 -6.37 -26.68
C ALA A 32 73.86 -5.33 -27.57
N ARG A 33 73.28 -5.82 -28.67
CA ARG A 33 72.76 -5.07 -29.82
C ARG A 33 71.70 -4.04 -29.36
N PRO A 34 71.68 -2.81 -29.90
CA PRO A 34 70.74 -1.77 -29.45
C PRO A 34 69.27 -2.15 -29.66
N GLU A 35 68.98 -3.01 -30.64
CA GLU A 35 67.65 -3.58 -30.91
C GLU A 35 67.15 -4.46 -29.74
N ASP A 36 68.05 -5.22 -29.11
CA ASP A 36 67.74 -6.05 -27.92
C ASP A 36 67.48 -5.17 -26.69
N ARG A 37 68.23 -4.06 -26.55
CA ARG A 37 68.02 -3.08 -25.47
C ARG A 37 66.67 -2.37 -25.60
N LEU A 38 66.27 -1.97 -26.81
CA LEU A 38 64.94 -1.40 -27.06
C LEU A 38 63.82 -2.40 -26.77
N THR A 39 64.00 -3.66 -27.18
CA THR A 39 63.04 -4.74 -26.92
C THR A 39 62.91 -5.02 -25.41
N LEU A 40 64.02 -4.98 -24.67
CA LEU A 40 64.02 -5.09 -23.21
C LEU A 40 63.29 -3.91 -22.55
N LEU A 41 63.54 -2.68 -22.97
CA LEU A 41 62.84 -1.48 -22.46
C LEU A 41 61.33 -1.52 -22.72
N LEU A 42 60.91 -1.97 -23.90
CA LEU A 42 59.48 -2.15 -24.22
C LEU A 42 58.84 -3.25 -23.36
N ARG A 43 59.54 -4.35 -23.11
CA ARG A 43 59.10 -5.43 -22.20
C ARG A 43 58.97 -4.93 -20.76
N LEU A 44 59.98 -4.20 -20.25
CA LEU A 44 59.95 -3.60 -18.92
C LEU A 44 58.80 -2.60 -18.79
N ARG A 45 58.60 -1.72 -19.78
CA ARG A 45 57.46 -0.79 -19.81
C ARG A 45 56.11 -1.52 -19.77
N ALA A 46 55.96 -2.62 -20.51
CA ALA A 46 54.75 -3.43 -20.49
C ALA A 46 54.54 -4.10 -19.13
N GLN A 47 55.59 -4.66 -18.53
CA GLN A 47 55.58 -5.26 -17.21
C GLN A 47 55.22 -4.24 -16.11
N THR A 48 55.84 -3.05 -16.10
CA THR A 48 55.50 -1.99 -15.14
C THR A 48 54.06 -1.50 -15.33
N LYS A 49 53.57 -1.37 -16.58
CA LYS A 49 52.16 -1.02 -16.84
C LYS A 49 51.21 -2.10 -16.29
N GLN A 50 51.55 -3.38 -16.47
CA GLN A 50 50.77 -4.50 -15.96
C GLN A 50 50.75 -4.51 -14.43
N GLN A 51 51.90 -4.37 -13.78
CA GLN A 51 52.01 -4.28 -12.31
C GLN A 51 51.21 -3.09 -11.76
N LEU A 52 51.29 -1.90 -12.39
CA LEU A 52 50.49 -0.75 -11.98
C LEU A 52 48.99 -0.98 -12.14
N LEU A 53 48.56 -1.72 -13.18
CA LEU A 53 47.16 -2.08 -13.36
C LEU A 53 46.70 -3.11 -12.32
N GLU A 54 47.55 -4.08 -11.96
CA GLU A 54 47.30 -5.07 -10.90
C GLU A 54 47.22 -4.39 -9.53
N TYR A 55 48.18 -3.53 -9.17
CA TYR A 55 48.11 -2.72 -7.96
C TYR A 55 46.88 -1.81 -7.93
N LYS A 56 46.52 -1.18 -9.06
CA LYS A 56 45.27 -0.43 -9.15
C LYS A 56 44.05 -1.33 -8.91
N SER A 57 43.99 -2.51 -9.55
CA SER A 57 42.87 -3.44 -9.39
C SER A 57 42.76 -3.97 -7.95
N MET A 58 43.89 -4.19 -7.26
CA MET A 58 43.91 -4.53 -5.84
C MET A 58 43.48 -3.36 -4.96
N LEU A 59 43.89 -2.12 -5.29
CA LEU A 59 43.43 -0.93 -4.58
C LEU A 59 41.93 -0.73 -4.75
N ASP A 60 41.43 -0.71 -5.99
CA ASP A 60 40.01 -0.59 -6.33
C ASP A 60 39.16 -1.73 -5.69
N ALA A 61 39.72 -2.94 -5.53
CA ALA A 61 39.07 -4.06 -4.83
C ALA A 61 39.18 -4.01 -3.30
N SER A 62 40.19 -3.32 -2.76
CA SER A 62 40.31 -2.99 -1.33
C SER A 62 39.54 -1.72 -0.94
N GLU A 63 39.20 -0.89 -1.93
CA GLU A 63 38.25 0.22 -1.87
C GLU A 63 36.80 -0.31 -1.91
N GLU A 64 36.55 -1.41 -1.20
CA GLU A 64 35.21 -1.73 -0.72
C GLU A 64 34.85 -0.62 0.28
N LYS A 65 34.24 0.45 -0.24
CA LYS A 65 33.90 1.66 0.51
C LYS A 65 33.29 1.28 1.85
N THR A 66 33.92 1.69 2.95
CA THR A 66 33.41 1.36 4.28
C THR A 66 31.98 1.88 4.44
N PRO A 67 31.14 1.23 5.27
CA PRO A 67 29.76 1.68 5.47
C PRO A 67 29.66 3.18 5.84
N GLU A 68 30.60 3.69 6.63
CA GLU A 68 30.74 5.11 6.94
C GLU A 68 31.03 5.97 5.70
N GLN A 69 31.94 5.54 4.82
CA GLN A 69 32.24 6.26 3.58
C GLN A 69 31.03 6.24 2.63
N ILE A 70 30.34 5.11 2.49
CA ILE A 70 29.08 5.01 1.71
C ILE A 70 28.01 5.95 2.28
N MET A 71 27.90 6.07 3.60
CA MET A 71 26.95 6.98 4.24
C MET A 71 27.34 8.46 4.05
N GLN A 72 28.62 8.80 4.08
CA GLN A 72 29.10 10.15 3.78
C GLN A 72 28.91 10.50 2.30
N ASP A 73 29.27 9.61 1.39
CA ASP A 73 29.07 9.76 -0.05
C ASP A 73 27.59 9.99 -0.37
N LYS A 74 26.67 9.19 0.21
CA LYS A 74 25.22 9.40 0.07
C LYS A 74 24.74 10.74 0.64
N GLN A 75 25.34 11.22 1.73
CA GLN A 75 25.02 12.54 2.27
C GLN A 75 25.56 13.67 1.38
N ILE A 76 26.69 13.47 0.71
CA ILE A 76 27.25 14.41 -0.27
C ILE A 76 26.41 14.40 -1.54
N GLU A 77 26.02 13.23 -2.03
CA GLU A 77 25.15 13.03 -3.20
C GLU A 77 23.79 13.71 -3.00
N ALA A 78 23.13 13.50 -1.84
CA ALA A 78 21.89 14.22 -1.51
C ALA A 78 22.07 15.74 -1.44
N LYS A 79 23.19 16.25 -0.90
CA LYS A 79 23.48 17.70 -0.89
C LYS A 79 23.77 18.26 -2.29
N ILE A 80 24.33 17.46 -3.19
CA ILE A 80 24.53 17.84 -4.59
C ILE A 80 23.16 17.92 -5.28
N GLU A 81 22.29 16.91 -5.10
CA GLU A 81 20.92 16.92 -5.62
C GLU A 81 20.12 18.14 -5.11
N ASP A 82 20.19 18.45 -3.81
CA ASP A 82 19.56 19.64 -3.22
C ASP A 82 20.06 20.95 -3.89
N LEU A 83 21.38 21.08 -4.10
CA LEU A 83 21.98 22.26 -4.72
C LEU A 83 21.68 22.37 -6.23
N GLU A 84 21.63 21.25 -6.96
CA GLU A 84 21.25 21.22 -8.37
C GLU A 84 19.79 21.65 -8.55
N ASN A 85 18.90 21.19 -7.65
CA ASN A 85 17.51 21.63 -7.60
C ASN A 85 17.40 23.14 -7.31
N GLU A 86 18.12 23.68 -6.31
CA GLU A 86 18.15 25.12 -6.03
C GLU A 86 18.67 25.94 -7.23
N ILE A 87 19.70 25.45 -7.93
CA ILE A 87 20.25 26.11 -9.13
C ILE A 87 19.20 26.19 -10.24
N GLU A 88 18.45 25.11 -10.53
CA GLU A 88 17.39 25.15 -11.55
C GLU A 88 16.17 25.99 -11.11
N GLU A 89 15.81 26.01 -9.83
CA GLU A 89 14.81 26.95 -9.29
C GLU A 89 15.23 28.42 -9.47
N VAL A 90 16.46 28.77 -9.10
CA VAL A 90 16.99 30.14 -9.25
C VAL A 90 17.08 30.55 -10.72
N LYS A 91 17.50 29.62 -11.60
CA LYS A 91 17.64 29.83 -13.05
C LYS A 91 16.29 30.01 -13.75
N THR A 92 15.28 29.19 -13.41
CA THR A 92 13.91 29.38 -13.91
C THR A 92 13.31 30.69 -13.40
N ALA A 93 13.49 31.02 -12.12
CA ALA A 93 13.06 32.30 -11.55
C ALA A 93 13.74 33.51 -12.21
N PHE A 94 15.02 33.40 -12.57
CA PHE A 94 15.76 34.44 -13.28
C PHE A 94 15.20 34.71 -14.67
N GLU A 95 14.98 33.67 -15.49
CA GLU A 95 14.43 33.84 -16.84
C GLU A 95 12.98 34.36 -16.81
N ILE A 96 12.17 33.95 -15.83
CA ILE A 96 10.82 34.52 -15.61
C ILE A 96 10.90 36.02 -15.30
N LYS A 97 11.77 36.44 -14.37
CA LYS A 97 11.96 37.85 -14.00
C LYS A 97 12.49 38.69 -15.17
N LYS A 98 13.44 38.16 -15.94
CA LYS A 98 14.02 38.77 -17.15
C LYS A 98 12.95 38.95 -18.25
N LEU A 99 12.12 37.94 -18.49
CA LEU A 99 10.99 38.02 -19.42
C LEU A 99 9.97 39.08 -18.99
N ALA A 100 9.65 39.16 -17.69
CA ALA A 100 8.78 40.20 -17.15
C ALA A 100 9.37 41.60 -17.36
N LEU A 101 10.66 41.80 -17.08
CA LEU A 101 11.35 43.07 -17.30
C LEU A 101 11.36 43.48 -18.78
N HIS A 102 11.68 42.58 -19.70
CA HIS A 102 11.63 42.86 -21.15
C HIS A 102 10.21 43.24 -21.60
N ARG A 103 9.17 42.55 -21.11
CA ARG A 103 7.75 42.90 -21.39
C ARG A 103 7.38 44.29 -20.84
N MET A 104 7.86 44.65 -19.65
CA MET A 104 7.66 45.99 -19.08
C MET A 104 8.36 47.07 -19.90
N GLN A 105 9.63 46.86 -20.29
CA GLN A 105 10.39 47.80 -21.12
C GLN A 105 9.73 48.02 -22.49
N LEU A 106 9.32 46.92 -23.16
CA LEU A 106 8.62 46.97 -24.43
C LEU A 106 7.28 47.72 -24.32
N SER A 107 6.46 47.45 -23.29
CA SER A 107 5.18 48.14 -23.11
C SER A 107 5.37 49.64 -22.83
N ALA A 108 6.40 50.02 -22.07
CA ALA A 108 6.75 51.43 -21.83
C ALA A 108 7.29 52.13 -23.10
N ALA A 109 8.02 51.42 -23.98
CA ALA A 109 8.45 51.97 -25.27
C ALA A 109 7.26 52.16 -26.22
N LEU A 110 6.38 51.15 -26.35
CA LEU A 110 5.17 51.22 -27.15
C LEU A 110 4.25 52.38 -26.71
N LYS A 111 4.03 52.55 -25.40
CA LYS A 111 3.22 53.66 -24.86
C LYS A 111 3.74 55.03 -25.31
N ARG A 112 5.05 55.29 -25.13
CA ARG A 112 5.69 56.56 -25.53
C ARG A 112 5.66 56.83 -27.04
N ASN A 113 5.56 55.78 -27.87
CA ASN A 113 5.44 55.92 -29.32
C ASN A 113 3.99 56.21 -29.73
N LEU A 114 3.00 55.59 -29.08
CA LEU A 114 1.57 55.84 -29.34
C LEU A 114 1.14 57.25 -28.92
N GLU A 115 1.71 57.79 -27.84
CA GLU A 115 1.47 59.17 -27.38
C GLU A 115 1.90 60.26 -28.39
N LYS A 116 2.65 59.92 -29.45
CA LYS A 116 3.20 60.86 -30.44
C LYS A 116 2.43 60.93 -31.77
N ILE A 117 1.39 60.10 -31.99
CA ILE A 117 0.79 59.92 -33.32
C ILE A 117 -0.75 60.09 -33.27
N ASN A 118 -1.31 60.86 -34.21
CA ASN A 118 -2.75 61.13 -34.35
C ASN A 118 -3.45 60.11 -35.29
N PRO A 119 -4.65 60.38 -35.83
CA PRO A 119 -5.91 59.69 -35.50
C PRO A 119 -5.96 58.19 -35.85
N GLN A 120 -5.07 57.68 -36.70
CA GLN A 120 -4.92 56.25 -37.01
C GLN A 120 -4.55 55.43 -35.75
N THR A 121 -3.93 56.09 -34.77
CA THR A 121 -3.73 55.58 -33.41
C THR A 121 -5.05 55.20 -32.70
N SER A 122 -6.20 55.80 -33.03
CA SER A 122 -7.48 55.50 -32.38
C SER A 122 -7.92 54.06 -32.64
N VAL A 123 -7.92 53.62 -33.91
CA VAL A 123 -8.31 52.23 -34.27
C VAL A 123 -7.33 51.22 -33.68
N LEU A 124 -6.03 51.54 -33.68
CA LEU A 124 -5.02 50.72 -33.03
C LEU A 124 -5.22 50.65 -31.50
N MET A 125 -5.63 51.75 -30.86
CA MET A 125 -5.90 51.81 -29.43
C MET A 125 -7.15 51.03 -29.04
N ASP A 126 -8.21 51.04 -29.84
CA ASP A 126 -9.41 50.24 -29.61
C ASP A 126 -9.14 48.74 -29.83
N ASN A 127 -8.35 48.37 -30.84
CA ASN A 127 -7.86 47.01 -31.01
C ASN A 127 -6.98 46.58 -29.81
N MET A 128 -6.07 47.44 -29.35
CA MET A 128 -5.25 47.18 -28.14
C MET A 128 -6.12 46.98 -26.90
N LYS A 129 -7.17 47.80 -26.73
CA LYS A 129 -8.17 47.69 -25.65
C LYS A 129 -8.93 46.37 -25.73
N HIS A 130 -9.24 45.87 -26.93
CA HIS A 130 -9.87 44.57 -27.14
C HIS A 130 -8.92 43.41 -26.82
N ILE A 131 -7.65 43.48 -27.26
CA ILE A 131 -6.61 42.51 -26.90
C ILE A 131 -6.41 42.45 -25.38
N LEU A 132 -6.37 43.59 -24.69
CA LEU A 132 -6.26 43.64 -23.22
C LEU A 132 -7.49 43.05 -22.51
N LYS A 133 -8.71 43.27 -23.02
CA LYS A 133 -9.93 42.61 -22.52
C LYS A 133 -9.84 41.09 -22.70
N LEU A 134 -9.42 40.62 -23.88
CA LEU A 134 -9.26 39.20 -24.18
C LEU A 134 -8.19 38.56 -23.29
N ASN A 135 -7.01 39.17 -23.15
CA ASN A 135 -5.96 38.71 -22.25
C ASN A 135 -6.44 38.63 -20.80
N LYS A 136 -7.26 39.57 -20.32
CA LYS A 136 -7.87 39.49 -18.99
C LYS A 136 -8.81 38.29 -18.82
N LEU A 137 -9.52 37.89 -19.87
CA LEU A 137 -10.35 36.68 -19.87
C LEU A 137 -9.50 35.40 -19.95
N ILE A 138 -8.46 35.39 -20.78
CA ILE A 138 -7.50 34.28 -20.87
C ILE A 138 -6.84 34.03 -19.51
N MET A 139 -6.33 35.07 -18.84
CA MET A 139 -5.72 34.94 -17.51
C MET A 139 -6.69 34.36 -16.47
N LYS A 140 -7.98 34.73 -16.52
CA LYS A 140 -9.01 34.13 -15.64
C LYS A 140 -9.23 32.66 -15.94
N SER A 141 -9.45 32.31 -17.21
CA SER A 141 -9.66 30.92 -17.65
C SER A 141 -8.46 30.03 -17.35
N GLN A 142 -7.23 30.58 -17.45
CA GLN A 142 -6.02 29.90 -17.02
C GLN A 142 -6.01 29.66 -15.51
N GLN A 143 -6.27 30.68 -14.68
CA GLN A 143 -6.36 30.52 -13.22
C GLN A 143 -7.41 29.45 -12.82
N GLU A 144 -8.61 29.53 -13.40
CA GLU A 144 -9.68 28.55 -13.18
C GLU A 144 -9.25 27.12 -13.56
N SER A 145 -8.39 26.97 -14.59
CA SER A 145 -7.82 25.68 -14.99
C SER A 145 -6.80 25.15 -13.98
N TRP A 146 -5.90 26.01 -13.46
CA TRP A 146 -4.97 25.64 -12.38
C TRP A 146 -5.71 25.22 -11.11
N ASP A 147 -6.73 25.98 -10.69
CA ASP A 147 -7.57 25.68 -9.52
C ASP A 147 -8.35 24.35 -9.67
N LEU A 148 -8.64 23.93 -10.90
CA LEU A 148 -9.28 22.64 -11.19
C LEU A 148 -8.27 21.48 -11.23
N GLU A 149 -7.07 21.72 -11.75
CA GLU A 149 -5.99 20.73 -11.78
C GLU A 149 -5.49 20.40 -10.36
N GLU A 150 -5.37 21.39 -9.47
CA GLU A 150 -5.07 21.18 -8.05
C GLU A 150 -6.11 20.26 -7.40
N LYS A 151 -7.42 20.56 -7.57
CA LYS A 151 -8.52 19.73 -7.05
C LYS A 151 -8.50 18.31 -7.63
N LEU A 152 -8.11 18.16 -8.90
CA LEU A 152 -7.97 16.86 -9.56
C LEU A 152 -6.82 16.04 -8.97
N LEU A 153 -5.67 16.65 -8.69
CA LEU A 153 -4.54 16.01 -8.00
C LEU A 153 -4.94 15.57 -6.60
N ASP A 154 -5.70 16.39 -5.88
CA ASP A 154 -6.21 16.11 -4.55
C ASP A 154 -7.17 14.90 -4.53
N VAL A 155 -8.06 14.80 -5.53
CA VAL A 155 -8.92 13.63 -5.76
C VAL A 155 -8.11 12.39 -6.16
N ARG A 156 -7.06 12.53 -6.99
CA ARG A 156 -6.15 11.43 -7.34
C ARG A 156 -5.41 10.88 -6.11
N LYS A 157 -4.91 11.77 -5.24
CA LYS A 157 -4.24 11.42 -3.97
C LYS A 157 -5.16 10.67 -3.02
N LYS A 158 -6.38 11.18 -2.78
CA LYS A 158 -7.41 10.53 -1.96
C LYS A 158 -7.81 9.16 -2.51
N ARG A 159 -7.93 9.02 -3.84
CA ARG A 159 -8.22 7.75 -4.52
C ARG A 159 -7.11 6.72 -4.36
N LEU A 160 -5.84 7.15 -4.44
CA LEU A 160 -4.68 6.28 -4.22
C LEU A 160 -4.63 5.75 -2.78
N GLN A 161 -4.81 6.64 -1.79
CA GLN A 161 -4.87 6.27 -0.38
C GLN A 161 -6.01 5.27 -0.11
N LEU A 162 -7.20 5.49 -0.68
CA LEU A 162 -8.33 4.57 -0.55
C LEU A 162 -8.02 3.20 -1.17
N LYS A 163 -7.35 3.16 -2.34
CA LYS A 163 -6.92 1.90 -2.99
C LYS A 163 -5.98 1.13 -2.07
N GLN A 164 -4.92 1.78 -1.57
CA GLN A 164 -3.94 1.18 -0.65
C GLN A 164 -4.59 0.67 0.65
N ALA A 165 -5.50 1.45 1.24
CA ALA A 165 -6.25 1.03 2.42
C ALA A 165 -7.16 -0.19 2.15
N SER A 166 -7.81 -0.24 0.98
CA SER A 166 -8.65 -1.38 0.59
C SER A 166 -7.84 -2.66 0.35
N GLU A 167 -6.64 -2.53 -0.23
CA GLU A 167 -5.69 -3.62 -0.48
C GLU A 167 -5.14 -4.18 0.84
N SER A 168 -4.71 -3.30 1.76
CA SER A 168 -4.30 -3.68 3.12
C SER A 168 -5.41 -4.40 3.87
N LYS A 169 -6.66 -3.90 3.81
CA LYS A 169 -7.80 -4.55 4.47
C LYS A 169 -8.15 -5.91 3.85
N LEU A 170 -7.99 -6.07 2.53
CA LEU A 170 -8.20 -7.35 1.85
C LEU A 170 -7.17 -8.40 2.30
N LEU A 171 -5.90 -8.01 2.42
CA LEU A 171 -4.83 -8.86 2.95
C LEU A 171 -5.12 -9.30 4.40
N GLU A 172 -5.54 -8.36 5.26
CA GLU A 172 -5.94 -8.66 6.65
C GLU A 172 -7.10 -9.67 6.72
N ILE A 173 -8.12 -9.50 5.89
CA ILE A 173 -9.26 -10.43 5.79
C ILE A 173 -8.78 -11.81 5.31
N GLN A 174 -7.84 -11.88 4.36
CA GLN A 174 -7.30 -13.13 3.87
C GLN A 174 -6.46 -13.86 4.93
N THR A 175 -5.63 -13.14 5.69
CA THR A 175 -4.82 -13.72 6.77
C THR A 175 -5.69 -14.23 7.92
N GLU A 176 -6.68 -13.46 8.37
CA GLU A 176 -7.58 -13.88 9.45
C GLU A 176 -8.49 -15.05 9.01
N LYS A 177 -8.91 -15.08 7.73
CA LYS A 177 -9.65 -16.23 7.17
C LYS A 177 -8.81 -17.51 7.16
N ASN A 178 -7.52 -17.43 6.81
CA ASN A 178 -6.63 -18.58 6.85
C ASN A 178 -6.45 -19.07 8.31
N LYS A 179 -6.17 -18.16 9.24
CA LYS A 179 -6.08 -18.47 10.68
C LYS A 179 -7.35 -19.14 11.22
N GLN A 180 -8.54 -18.64 10.89
CA GLN A 180 -9.81 -19.28 11.29
C GLN A 180 -9.97 -20.70 10.72
N LYS A 181 -9.47 -20.96 9.50
CA LYS A 181 -9.47 -22.29 8.91
C LYS A 181 -8.51 -23.23 9.63
N ASP A 182 -7.34 -22.73 10.03
CA ASP A 182 -6.35 -23.50 10.78
C ASP A 182 -6.83 -23.81 12.20
N ASP A 183 -7.40 -22.82 12.91
CA ASP A 183 -8.05 -22.97 14.22
C ASP A 183 -9.20 -23.99 14.18
N LEU A 184 -10.03 -23.96 13.12
CA LEU A 184 -11.09 -24.94 12.89
C LEU A 184 -10.53 -26.34 12.63
N ALA A 185 -9.48 -26.47 11.83
CA ALA A 185 -8.83 -27.74 11.55
C ALA A 185 -8.18 -28.36 12.81
N ILE A 186 -7.63 -27.53 13.71
CA ILE A 186 -7.12 -27.96 15.03
C ILE A 186 -8.28 -28.46 15.89
N MET A 187 -9.41 -27.73 15.92
CA MET A 187 -10.60 -28.10 16.70
C MET A 187 -11.24 -29.41 16.22
N GLU A 188 -11.47 -29.55 14.91
CA GLU A 188 -12.01 -30.75 14.27
C GLU A 188 -11.10 -31.97 14.49
N ASN A 189 -9.79 -31.76 14.49
CA ASN A 189 -8.84 -32.83 14.77
C ASN A 189 -8.71 -33.21 16.25
N SER A 190 -9.34 -32.49 17.18
CA SER A 190 -9.23 -32.79 18.61
C SER A 190 -9.85 -34.14 18.98
N ASP A 191 -9.12 -34.91 19.80
CA ASP A 191 -9.54 -36.26 20.21
C ASP A 191 -10.88 -36.25 20.97
N LYS A 192 -11.18 -35.14 21.66
CA LYS A 192 -12.47 -34.94 22.35
C LYS A 192 -13.65 -34.83 21.39
N ILE A 193 -13.49 -34.16 20.24
CA ILE A 193 -14.57 -34.08 19.24
C ILE A 193 -14.70 -35.42 18.50
N LYS A 194 -13.58 -36.05 18.13
CA LYS A 194 -13.56 -37.38 17.49
C LYS A 194 -14.25 -38.44 18.35
N THR A 195 -13.96 -38.49 19.65
CA THR A 195 -14.59 -39.44 20.58
C THR A 195 -16.09 -39.16 20.77
N VAL A 196 -16.51 -37.90 20.86
CA VAL A 196 -17.95 -37.54 20.91
C VAL A 196 -18.68 -37.94 19.61
N GLN A 197 -18.08 -37.71 18.44
CA GLN A 197 -18.64 -38.15 17.16
C GLN A 197 -18.79 -39.67 17.07
N GLN A 198 -17.78 -40.43 17.53
CA GLN A 198 -17.84 -41.90 17.56
C GLN A 198 -18.90 -42.42 18.53
N ASN A 199 -19.05 -41.80 19.69
CA ASN A 199 -20.10 -42.13 20.66
C ASN A 199 -21.49 -41.88 20.06
N LEU A 200 -21.71 -40.71 19.45
CA LEU A 200 -22.96 -40.37 18.77
C LEU A 200 -23.27 -41.35 17.61
N GLN A 201 -22.27 -41.72 16.81
CA GLN A 201 -22.43 -42.73 15.75
C GLN A 201 -22.86 -44.09 16.32
N THR A 202 -22.28 -44.49 17.45
CA THR A 202 -22.63 -45.73 18.16
C THR A 202 -24.05 -45.68 18.72
N GLU A 203 -24.46 -44.55 19.31
CA GLU A 203 -25.81 -44.32 19.81
C GLU A 203 -26.86 -44.33 18.68
N ILE A 204 -26.55 -43.75 17.52
CA ILE A 204 -27.38 -43.83 16.31
C ILE A 204 -27.52 -45.28 15.84
N GLN A 205 -26.44 -46.07 15.80
CA GLN A 205 -26.50 -47.49 15.44
C GLN A 205 -27.34 -48.31 16.43
N VAL A 206 -27.13 -48.13 17.74
CA VAL A 206 -27.93 -48.81 18.78
C VAL A 206 -29.41 -48.44 18.66
N THR A 207 -29.73 -47.16 18.49
CA THR A 207 -31.10 -46.68 18.29
C THR A 207 -31.73 -47.28 17.02
N THR A 208 -30.95 -47.38 15.94
CA THR A 208 -31.39 -47.98 14.67
C THR A 208 -31.66 -49.49 14.82
N VAL A 209 -30.81 -50.23 15.52
CA VAL A 209 -31.03 -51.66 15.82
C VAL A 209 -32.27 -51.84 16.70
N ILE A 210 -32.42 -51.05 17.76
CA ILE A 210 -33.61 -51.04 18.62
C ILE A 210 -34.86 -50.78 17.77
N GLN A 211 -34.86 -49.75 16.92
CA GLN A 211 -35.99 -49.40 16.07
C GLN A 211 -36.32 -50.50 15.04
N HIS A 212 -35.33 -51.23 14.52
CA HIS A 212 -35.59 -52.41 13.68
C HIS A 212 -36.20 -53.57 14.48
N VAL A 213 -35.70 -53.87 15.67
CA VAL A 213 -36.26 -54.93 16.54
C VAL A 213 -37.72 -54.61 16.89
N PHE A 214 -38.03 -53.38 17.29
CA PHE A 214 -39.41 -52.95 17.59
C PHE A 214 -40.34 -52.91 16.37
N GLN A 215 -39.82 -52.87 15.14
CA GLN A 215 -40.64 -53.03 13.92
C GLN A 215 -40.87 -54.50 13.55
N VAL A 216 -39.89 -55.38 13.81
CA VAL A 216 -40.01 -56.83 13.55
C VAL A 216 -40.93 -57.51 14.57
N VAL A 217 -40.88 -57.08 15.84
CA VAL A 217 -41.79 -57.54 16.88
C VAL A 217 -43.16 -56.87 16.69
N LYS A 218 -44.07 -57.54 15.97
CA LYS A 218 -45.48 -57.10 15.89
C LYS A 218 -46.03 -56.92 17.31
N PRO A 219 -46.69 -55.79 17.63
CA PRO A 219 -47.34 -55.63 18.92
C PRO A 219 -48.36 -56.76 19.11
N HIS A 220 -48.26 -57.47 20.24
CA HIS A 220 -49.12 -58.62 20.52
C HIS A 220 -50.58 -58.17 20.59
N THR A 221 -51.38 -58.54 19.60
CA THR A 221 -52.83 -58.42 19.65
C THR A 221 -53.34 -59.50 20.62
N PRO A 222 -53.88 -59.15 21.80
CA PRO A 222 -54.37 -60.16 22.73
C PRO A 222 -55.56 -60.90 22.09
N LEU A 223 -55.49 -62.23 22.09
CA LEU A 223 -56.52 -63.13 21.52
C LEU A 223 -57.88 -63.00 22.22
N ILE A 224 -57.91 -62.37 23.40
CA ILE A 224 -59.11 -62.12 24.19
C ILE A 224 -59.31 -60.60 24.28
N ARG A 225 -60.32 -60.10 23.57
CA ARG A 225 -60.75 -58.70 23.66
C ARG A 225 -61.65 -58.53 24.89
N PHE A 226 -61.07 -58.10 26.00
CA PHE A 226 -61.84 -57.68 27.17
C PHE A 226 -62.72 -56.46 26.82
N PRO A 227 -64.00 -56.42 27.24
CA PRO A 227 -64.86 -55.25 27.07
C PRO A 227 -64.26 -54.01 27.75
N ASP A 228 -64.32 -52.86 27.07
CA ASP A 228 -63.74 -51.61 27.57
C ASP A 228 -64.59 -51.07 28.74
N ARG A 229 -64.08 -51.13 29.96
CA ARG A 229 -64.82 -50.80 31.20
C ARG A 229 -64.92 -49.28 31.47
N ARG A 230 -64.96 -48.45 30.44
CA ARG A 230 -65.02 -46.97 30.59
C ARG A 230 -66.36 -46.45 31.07
N ASP A 231 -67.44 -47.18 30.78
CA ASP A 231 -68.81 -46.77 31.13
C ASP A 231 -69.25 -47.20 32.54
N ASN A 232 -68.36 -47.87 33.29
CA ASN A 232 -68.60 -48.19 34.69
C ASN A 232 -68.15 -47.00 35.56
N PRO A 233 -69.02 -46.44 36.43
CA PRO A 233 -68.59 -45.39 37.36
C PRO A 233 -67.52 -45.95 38.30
N LYS A 234 -66.29 -45.43 38.20
CA LYS A 234 -65.20 -45.83 39.09
C LYS A 234 -65.54 -45.40 40.53
N PRO A 235 -65.44 -46.28 41.53
CA PRO A 235 -65.57 -45.87 42.93
C PRO A 235 -64.49 -44.83 43.25
N ASN A 236 -64.93 -43.73 43.87
CA ASN A 236 -64.11 -42.56 44.13
C ASN A 236 -63.10 -42.81 45.27
N VAL A 237 -61.92 -43.32 44.92
CA VAL A 237 -60.83 -43.55 45.90
C VAL A 237 -60.34 -42.25 46.56
N SER A 238 -60.67 -41.08 45.99
CA SER A 238 -60.33 -39.74 46.50
C SER A 238 -61.27 -39.23 47.59
N GLU A 239 -62.29 -39.99 47.98
CA GLU A 239 -63.07 -39.77 49.21
C GLU A 239 -62.51 -40.54 50.42
N VAL A 240 -61.92 -41.72 50.21
CA VAL A 240 -61.34 -42.54 51.30
C VAL A 240 -60.01 -41.96 51.79
N LEU A 241 -59.18 -41.42 50.89
CA LEU A 241 -57.85 -40.88 51.24
C LEU A 241 -57.87 -39.43 51.78
N ARG A 242 -59.04 -38.81 51.93
CA ARG A 242 -59.16 -37.48 52.57
C ARG A 242 -59.15 -37.55 54.11
N SER A 243 -59.17 -38.76 54.68
CA SER A 243 -59.18 -39.03 56.12
C SER A 243 -57.79 -39.16 56.77
N ALA A 244 -56.70 -38.99 56.00
CA ALA A 244 -55.33 -38.98 56.51
C ALA A 244 -54.54 -37.86 55.82
N GLY A 245 -54.51 -36.66 56.43
CA GLY A 245 -53.96 -35.47 55.80
C GLY A 245 -52.43 -35.41 55.82
N LEU A 246 -51.80 -35.45 54.64
CA LEU A 246 -50.49 -34.86 54.35
C LEU A 246 -50.46 -34.34 52.88
N PRO A 247 -49.66 -33.30 52.57
CA PRO A 247 -49.78 -32.55 51.31
C PRO A 247 -49.10 -33.20 50.09
N SER A 248 -49.57 -32.75 48.92
CA SER A 248 -49.19 -33.19 47.58
C SER A 248 -48.06 -32.36 46.97
N HIS A 249 -47.19 -32.99 46.17
CA HIS A 249 -46.44 -32.28 45.12
C HIS A 249 -46.51 -33.04 43.78
N SER A 250 -47.11 -32.37 42.80
CA SER A 250 -47.23 -32.79 41.41
C SER A 250 -46.20 -32.09 40.53
N SER A 251 -45.66 -32.76 39.51
CA SER A 251 -45.20 -32.10 38.29
C SER A 251 -45.38 -33.00 37.07
N SER A 252 -46.30 -32.58 36.21
CA SER A 252 -46.60 -33.25 34.93
C SER A 252 -45.79 -32.62 33.81
N ILE A 253 -45.19 -33.43 32.94
CA ILE A 253 -44.81 -33.02 31.58
C ILE A 253 -45.50 -33.97 30.60
N SER A 254 -46.34 -33.40 29.73
CA SER A 254 -46.94 -34.10 28.60
C SER A 254 -46.50 -33.42 27.31
N GLN A 255 -46.14 -34.23 26.33
CA GLN A 255 -46.06 -33.81 24.93
C GLN A 255 -47.46 -33.41 24.42
N HIS A 256 -47.54 -32.67 23.32
CA HIS A 256 -47.90 -33.26 22.03
C HIS A 256 -47.78 -32.28 20.85
N SER A 257 -47.50 -32.85 19.69
CA SER A 257 -47.27 -32.20 18.40
C SER A 257 -48.45 -32.38 17.44
N LYS A 258 -48.54 -31.48 16.46
CA LYS A 258 -49.24 -31.53 15.15
C LYS A 258 -48.74 -30.28 14.40
N GLY A 259 -48.58 -30.24 13.07
CA GLY A 259 -48.87 -31.18 11.98
C GLY A 259 -48.78 -30.35 10.68
N SER A 260 -48.21 -30.89 9.61
CA SER A 260 -47.73 -30.09 8.47
C SER A 260 -48.77 -29.26 7.72
N LYS A 261 -48.44 -27.99 7.47
CA LYS A 261 -48.82 -27.23 6.28
C LYS A 261 -47.60 -26.41 5.83
N SER A 262 -47.43 -26.24 4.52
CA SER A 262 -46.38 -25.41 3.93
C SER A 262 -46.44 -23.97 4.47
N PRO A 263 -45.32 -23.33 4.82
CA PRO A 263 -45.33 -21.93 5.22
C PRO A 263 -45.58 -21.07 3.99
N ASP A 264 -46.85 -20.69 3.83
CA ASP A 264 -47.25 -19.42 3.25
C ASP A 264 -46.35 -18.32 3.81
N LEU A 265 -45.77 -17.47 2.94
CA LEU A 265 -44.83 -16.44 3.36
C LEU A 265 -45.59 -15.29 4.02
N LEU A 266 -46.00 -15.50 5.26
CA LEU A 266 -46.42 -14.45 6.18
C LEU A 266 -45.26 -13.46 6.34
N MET A 267 -45.31 -12.40 5.53
CA MET A 267 -44.48 -11.23 5.66
C MET A 267 -44.80 -10.56 6.99
N HIS A 268 -44.16 -11.03 8.06
CA HIS A 268 -44.07 -10.29 9.31
C HIS A 268 -43.35 -8.98 9.00
N GLN A 269 -44.11 -7.90 8.80
CA GLN A 269 -43.56 -6.57 8.90
C GLN A 269 -42.96 -6.47 10.31
N GLY A 270 -41.63 -6.35 10.37
CA GLY A 270 -40.95 -6.02 11.61
C GLY A 270 -41.43 -4.65 12.13
N PRO A 271 -41.07 -4.28 13.36
CA PRO A 271 -41.33 -2.94 13.88
C PRO A 271 -40.89 -1.88 12.85
N PRO A 272 -41.72 -0.88 12.53
CA PRO A 272 -41.41 0.08 11.48
C PRO A 272 -40.09 0.80 11.77
N ASP A 273 -39.19 0.80 10.78
CA ASP A 273 -37.85 1.39 10.87
C ASP A 273 -37.93 2.91 11.10
N THR A 274 -38.07 3.30 12.36
CA THR A 274 -38.17 4.71 12.77
C THR A 274 -36.83 5.40 12.53
N ALA A 275 -36.87 6.63 12.02
CA ALA A 275 -35.67 7.38 11.61
C ALA A 275 -34.61 7.56 12.72
N GLU A 276 -34.99 7.47 13.99
CA GLU A 276 -34.07 7.49 15.13
C GLU A 276 -33.30 6.17 15.30
N ILE A 277 -33.95 5.03 15.07
CA ILE A 277 -33.32 3.69 15.13
C ILE A 277 -32.28 3.56 14.01
N ILE A 278 -32.58 4.07 12.80
CA ILE A 278 -31.62 4.08 11.69
C ILE A 278 -30.39 4.94 12.03
N LYS A 279 -30.55 6.01 12.83
CA LYS A 279 -29.43 6.85 13.30
C LYS A 279 -28.58 6.19 14.38
N THR A 280 -29.08 5.24 15.17
CA THR A 280 -28.24 4.55 16.18
C THR A 280 -27.41 3.41 15.60
N LEU A 281 -27.81 2.83 14.45
CA LEU A 281 -27.06 1.77 13.78
C LEU A 281 -25.70 2.24 13.24
N PRO A 282 -24.63 1.42 13.28
CA PRO A 282 -23.34 1.75 12.66
C PRO A 282 -23.46 2.00 11.15
N GLN A 283 -22.66 2.93 10.61
CA GLN A 283 -22.76 3.41 9.21
C GLN A 283 -22.74 2.28 8.15
N LYS A 284 -22.01 1.18 8.39
CA LYS A 284 -21.95 -0.01 7.52
C LYS A 284 -23.28 -0.77 7.37
N TYR A 285 -24.24 -0.54 8.27
CA TYR A 285 -25.57 -1.16 8.28
C TYR A 285 -26.70 -0.18 7.94
N ARG A 286 -26.41 1.13 7.83
CA ARG A 286 -27.38 2.12 7.36
C ARG A 286 -27.53 1.98 5.85
N ARG A 287 -28.76 1.81 5.36
CA ARG A 287 -29.05 1.95 3.93
C ARG A 287 -28.72 3.39 3.50
N LYS A 288 -28.16 3.57 2.30
CA LYS A 288 -28.00 4.91 1.73
C LYS A 288 -29.38 5.51 1.47
N LEU A 289 -29.52 6.81 1.63
CA LEU A 289 -30.71 7.52 1.17
C LEU A 289 -30.76 7.42 -0.36
N VAL A 290 -31.88 6.91 -0.88
CA VAL A 290 -32.17 6.88 -2.32
C VAL A 290 -32.36 8.32 -2.78
N SER A 291 -31.72 8.72 -3.88
CA SER A 291 -31.88 10.08 -4.40
C SER A 291 -33.24 10.26 -5.07
N GLN A 292 -33.69 11.51 -5.24
CA GLN A 292 -34.93 11.80 -5.98
C GLN A 292 -34.87 11.23 -7.42
N GLU A 293 -33.72 11.39 -8.07
CA GLU A 293 -33.45 10.87 -9.42
C GLU A 293 -33.48 9.34 -9.48
N GLU A 294 -32.96 8.65 -8.45
CA GLU A 294 -32.99 7.19 -8.34
C GLU A 294 -34.42 6.68 -8.03
N MET A 295 -35.19 7.38 -7.18
CA MET A 295 -36.61 7.08 -6.97
C MET A 295 -37.43 7.21 -8.26
N GLU A 296 -37.19 8.26 -9.04
CA GLU A 296 -37.86 8.45 -10.33
C GLU A 296 -37.42 7.42 -11.38
N PHE A 297 -36.13 7.04 -11.41
CA PHE A 297 -35.64 5.97 -12.28
C PHE A 297 -36.29 4.62 -11.96
N ILE A 298 -36.44 4.31 -10.66
CA ILE A 298 -37.15 3.11 -10.18
C ILE A 298 -38.64 3.17 -10.53
N GLN A 299 -39.31 4.32 -10.38
CA GLN A 299 -40.73 4.47 -10.77
C GLN A 299 -40.95 4.42 -12.28
N ARG A 300 -40.02 4.94 -13.09
CA ARG A 300 -40.08 4.88 -14.56
C ARG A 300 -39.72 3.49 -15.12
N GLY A 301 -39.13 2.62 -14.31
CA GLY A 301 -38.79 1.24 -14.70
C GLY A 301 -37.51 1.10 -15.53
N GLY A 302 -36.70 2.16 -15.63
CA GLY A 302 -35.48 2.21 -16.44
C GLY A 302 -35.45 3.40 -17.41
N PRO A 303 -34.45 3.45 -18.31
CA PRO A 303 -34.39 4.42 -19.40
C PRO A 303 -35.25 3.97 -20.60
N GLU A 304 -35.82 4.95 -21.33
CA GLU A 304 -36.39 4.75 -22.68
C GLU A 304 -35.30 4.60 -23.76
#